data_AF-C9RCP2-F1
#
_entry.id   AF-C9RCP2-F1
#
_cell.length_a   1.000
_cell.length_b   1.000
_cell.length_c   1.000
_cell.angle_alpha   90.00
_cell.angle_beta   90.00
_cell.angle_gamma   90.00
#
_symmetry.space_group_name_H-M   'P 1'
#
loop_
_entity.id
_entity.type
_entity.pdbx_description
1 polymer ?
#
loop_
_entity_poly.entity_id
_entity_poly.type
_entity_poly.pdbx_seq_one_letter_code
_entity_poly.pdbx_strand_id
1 'polypeptide(L)'
;MLLPPQKRVYFVRLEVRALGELPEMLTVREVAKLLRIPVRSAFQHCKDGRIPCVRIGRTVRVPKKKLFEALGLREEDLRPS
;
A
#
# COMPACT_ATOMS: atom_id res chain seq x y z
N MET A 1 2.54 -20.01 18.96
CA MET A 1 1.77 -18.75 19.09
C MET A 1 0.98 -18.58 17.81
N LEU A 2 -0.35 -18.78 17.86
CA LEU A 2 -1.22 -18.81 16.69
C LEU A 2 -1.41 -17.39 16.12
N LEU A 3 -1.06 -17.19 14.85
CA LEU A 3 -1.66 -16.13 14.03
C LEU A 3 -2.41 -16.78 12.86
N PRO A 4 -3.75 -16.81 12.89
CA PRO A 4 -4.53 -16.86 11.67
C PRO A 4 -5.48 -15.64 11.60
N PRO A 5 -6.24 -15.44 10.52
CA PRO A 5 -5.84 -15.20 9.15
C PRO A 5 -6.35 -13.79 8.74
N GLN A 6 -5.48 -12.88 8.28
CA GLN A 6 -5.94 -11.58 7.75
C GLN A 6 -5.46 -11.36 6.32
N LYS A 7 -5.65 -12.36 5.46
CA LYS A 7 -5.89 -12.13 4.03
C LYS A 7 -7.36 -11.76 3.85
N ARG A 8 -7.81 -10.64 4.44
CA ARG A 8 -8.99 -9.97 3.89
C ARG A 8 -8.50 -9.33 2.61
N VAL A 9 -8.57 -10.12 1.56
CA VAL A 9 -8.16 -9.70 0.22
C VAL A 9 -8.96 -8.46 -0.11
N TYR A 10 -8.32 -7.29 -0.04
CA TYR A 10 -8.87 -6.08 -0.61
C TYR A 10 -8.78 -6.28 -2.12
N PHE A 11 -9.74 -7.02 -2.68
CA PHE A 11 -9.92 -7.19 -4.11
C PHE A 11 -10.35 -5.83 -4.68
N VAL A 12 -9.38 -4.94 -4.82
CA VAL A 12 -9.53 -3.73 -5.61
C VAL A 12 -9.01 -4.07 -6.99
N ARG A 13 -9.85 -3.87 -8.00
CA ARG A 13 -9.41 -3.84 -9.40
C ARG A 13 -8.60 -2.57 -9.59
N LEU A 14 -7.32 -2.63 -9.26
CA LEU A 14 -6.34 -1.58 -9.56
C LEU A 14 -5.92 -1.75 -11.02
N GLU A 15 -6.02 -0.69 -11.82
CA GLU A 15 -5.40 -0.71 -13.14
C GLU A 15 -3.89 -0.63 -12.97
N VAL A 16 -3.22 -1.72 -13.32
CA VAL A 16 -1.78 -1.87 -13.05
C VAL A 16 -0.94 -0.83 -13.78
N ARG A 17 -1.42 -0.32 -14.92
CA ARG A 17 -0.79 0.78 -15.68
C ARG A 17 -0.71 2.08 -14.88
N ALA A 18 -1.80 2.45 -14.18
CA ALA A 18 -1.86 3.67 -13.38
C ALA A 18 -0.95 3.61 -12.13
N LEU A 19 -0.46 2.42 -11.76
CA LEU A 19 0.44 2.26 -10.63
C LEU A 19 1.88 2.70 -10.94
N GLY A 20 2.29 2.65 -12.20
CA GLY A 20 3.62 3.08 -12.64
C GLY A 20 3.85 4.59 -12.42
N GLU A 21 2.82 5.40 -12.66
CA GLU A 21 2.87 6.86 -12.54
C GLU A 21 2.79 7.39 -11.11
N LEU A 22 2.56 6.51 -10.13
CA LEU A 22 2.48 6.91 -8.73
C LEU A 22 3.84 7.42 -8.22
N PRO A 23 3.84 8.44 -7.33
CA PRO A 23 5.05 8.89 -6.66
C PRO A 23 5.75 7.76 -5.92
N GLU A 24 7.09 7.81 -5.85
CA GLU A 24 7.89 6.82 -5.10
C GLU A 24 7.52 6.75 -3.61
N MET A 25 7.04 7.87 -3.05
CA MET A 25 6.69 8.01 -1.63
C MET A 25 5.26 8.52 -1.46
N LEU A 26 4.34 7.60 -1.22
CA LEU A 26 2.91 7.89 -1.02
C LEU A 26 2.66 8.38 0.40
N THR A 27 1.64 9.22 0.57
CA THR A 27 1.03 9.51 1.87
C THR A 27 0.04 8.40 2.23
N VAL A 28 -0.24 8.24 3.52
CA VAL A 28 -1.24 7.26 4.00
C VAL A 28 -2.63 7.51 3.40
N ARG A 29 -2.96 8.78 3.09
CA ARG A 29 -4.23 9.15 2.45
C ARG A 29 -4.29 8.70 0.98
N GLU A 30 -3.19 8.82 0.24
CA GLU A 30 -3.10 8.30 -1.13
C GLU A 30 -3.20 6.78 -1.13
N VAL A 31 -2.53 6.09 -0.20
CA VAL A 31 -2.67 4.64 -0.03
C VAL A 31 -4.10 4.23 0.31
N ALA A 32 -4.78 4.98 1.17
CA ALA A 32 -6.17 4.72 1.51
C ALA A 32 -7.09 4.82 0.27
N LYS A 33 -6.89 5.86 -0.56
CA LYS A 33 -7.61 6.02 -1.82
C LYS A 33 -7.29 4.89 -2.80
N LEU A 34 -6.01 4.55 -2.94
CA LEU A 34 -5.52 3.50 -3.81
C LEU A 34 -6.16 2.14 -3.46
N LEU A 35 -6.07 1.75 -2.19
CA LEU A 35 -6.61 0.49 -1.68
C LEU A 35 -8.12 0.52 -1.41
N ARG A 36 -8.78 1.65 -1.68
CA ARG A 36 -10.21 1.88 -1.41
C ARG A 36 -10.62 1.46 0.02
N ILE A 37 -9.80 1.82 1.00
CA ILE A 37 -10.05 1.60 2.43
C ILE A 37 -10.22 2.92 3.18
N PRO A 38 -10.91 2.94 4.33
CA PRO A 38 -10.98 4.13 5.16
C PRO A 38 -9.57 4.60 5.58
N VAL A 39 -9.34 5.92 5.56
CA VAL A 39 -8.04 6.53 5.94
C VAL A 39 -7.60 6.08 7.34
N ARG A 40 -8.54 6.00 8.29
CA ARG A 40 -8.27 5.50 9.65
C ARG A 40 -7.71 4.08 9.63
N SER A 41 -8.28 3.20 8.80
CA SER A 41 -7.81 1.82 8.64
C SER A 41 -6.41 1.78 8.02
N ALA A 42 -6.14 2.62 7.01
CA ALA A 42 -4.80 2.71 6.43
C ALA A 42 -3.73 3.13 7.47
N PHE A 43 -4.04 4.12 8.33
CA PHE A 43 -3.16 4.48 9.45
C PHE A 43 -2.99 3.34 10.46
N GLN A 44 -4.07 2.64 10.80
CA GLN A 44 -3.99 1.50 11.70
C GLN A 44 -3.12 0.38 11.11
N HIS A 45 -3.25 0.08 9.82
CA HIS A 45 -2.41 -0.89 9.14
C HIS A 45 -0.93 -0.48 9.08
N CYS A 46 -0.64 0.82 8.95
CA CYS A 46 0.73 1.33 9.09
C CYS A 46 1.27 1.10 10.51
N LYS A 47 0.45 1.37 11.54
CA LYS A 47 0.80 1.17 12.95
C LYS A 47 1.00 -0.31 13.29
N ASP A 48 0.18 -1.19 12.71
CA ASP A 48 0.22 -2.63 12.91
C ASP A 48 1.30 -3.33 12.05
N GLY A 49 2.06 -2.58 11.24
CA GLY A 49 3.07 -3.13 10.34
C GLY A 49 2.54 -3.90 9.12
N ARG A 50 1.23 -3.84 8.85
CA ARG A 50 0.60 -4.51 7.69
C ARG A 50 0.79 -3.72 6.39
N ILE A 51 0.88 -2.40 6.48
CA ILE A 51 1.29 -1.53 5.36
C ILE A 51 2.69 -1.02 5.70
N PRO A 52 3.71 -1.29 4.86
CA PRO A 52 5.06 -0.81 5.10
C PRO A 52 5.08 0.71 5.06
N CYS A 53 5.64 1.34 6.10
CA CYS A 53 5.69 2.79 6.18
C CYS A 53 6.96 3.27 6.88
N VAL A 54 7.34 4.51 6.58
CA VAL A 54 8.45 5.22 7.23
C VAL A 54 7.93 6.53 7.79
N ARG A 55 8.42 6.90 8.98
CA ARG A 55 8.09 8.18 9.60
C ARG A 55 9.20 9.17 9.31
N ILE A 56 8.87 10.24 8.60
CA ILE A 56 9.78 11.33 8.26
C ILE A 56 9.26 12.58 8.97
N GLY A 57 9.90 12.94 10.08
CA GLY A 57 9.44 13.99 11.00
C GLY A 57 8.02 13.73 11.52
N ARG A 58 7.09 14.65 11.20
CA ARG A 58 5.67 14.56 11.59
C ARG A 58 4.81 13.78 10.59
N THR A 59 5.38 13.34 9.47
CA THR A 59 4.63 12.69 8.39
C THR A 59 4.92 11.19 8.31
N VAL A 60 3.90 10.42 7.93
CA VAL A 60 4.05 8.99 7.61
C VAL A 60 3.97 8.85 6.09
N ARG A 61 4.97 8.18 5.53
CA ARG A 61 5.07 7.89 4.10
C ARG A 61 5.12 6.40 3.86
N VAL A 62 4.63 5.97 2.71
CA VAL A 62 4.57 4.57 2.27
C VAL A 62 5.39 4.47 0.98
N PRO A 63 6.54 3.76 0.99
CA PRO A 63 7.31 3.54 -0.22
C PRO A 63 6.50 2.71 -1.21
N LYS A 64 6.31 3.21 -2.43
CA LYS A 64 5.54 2.59 -3.52
C LYS A 64 5.97 1.13 -3.73
N LYS A 65 7.27 0.92 -3.91
CA LYS A 65 7.86 -0.40 -4.13
C LYS A 65 7.52 -1.39 -3.02
N LYS A 66 7.68 -0.99 -1.75
CA LYS A 66 7.39 -1.85 -0.60
C LYS A 66 5.92 -2.18 -0.46
N LEU A 67 5.03 -1.22 -0.76
CA LEU A 67 3.59 -1.46 -0.79
C LEU A 67 3.22 -2.51 -1.83
N PHE A 68 3.78 -2.42 -3.03
CA PHE A 68 3.51 -3.37 -4.11
C PHE A 68 4.07 -4.76 -3.82
N GLU A 69 5.28 -4.86 -3.28
CA GLU A 69 5.84 -6.12 -2.76
C GLU A 69 4.89 -6.77 -1.73
N ALA A 70 4.36 -5.98 -0.78
CA ALA A 70 3.43 -6.48 0.23
C ALA A 70 2.06 -6.92 -0.34
N LEU A 71 1.65 -6.38 -1.49
CA LEU A 71 0.44 -6.77 -2.21
C LEU A 71 0.68 -7.94 -3.18
N GLY A 72 1.92 -8.41 -3.33
CA GLY A 72 2.29 -9.46 -4.27
C GLY A 72 2.30 -9.02 -5.73
N LEU A 73 2.37 -7.71 -6.00
CA LEU A 73 2.53 -7.17 -7.35
C LEU A 73 4.01 -7.18 -7.74
N ARG A 74 4.32 -7.60 -8.96
CA ARG A 74 5.69 -7.63 -9.49
C ARG A 74 5.97 -6.36 -10.28
N GLU A 75 7.24 -5.98 -10.34
CA GLU A 75 7.70 -4.79 -11.06
C GLU A 75 7.40 -4.88 -12.58
N GLU A 76 7.37 -6.10 -13.12
CA GLU A 76 6.91 -6.41 -14.49
C GLU A 76 5.48 -5.95 -14.76
N ASP A 77 4.60 -6.04 -13.76
CA ASP A 77 3.20 -5.71 -13.90
C ASP A 77 3.02 -4.17 -14.00
N LEU A 78 4.01 -3.39 -13.58
CA LEU A 78 3.97 -1.92 -13.44
C LEU A 78 4.59 -1.16 -14.63
N ARG A 79 5.18 -1.84 -15.62
CA ARG A 79 5.82 -1.17 -16.78
C ARG A 79 4.75 -0.70 -17.79
N PRO A 80 4.74 0.57 -18.20
CA PRO A 80 3.94 1.00 -19.35
C PRO A 80 4.56 0.46 -20.65
N SER A 81 3.69 0.05 -21.59
CA SER A 81 4.05 -0.38 -22.96
C SER A 81 4.32 0.81 -23.86
#